data_AF-A0ABD6IGL8-F1
#
_entry.id   AF-A0ABD6IGL8-F1
#
_cell.length_a   1.000
_cell.length_b   1.000
_cell.length_c   1.000
_cell.angle_alpha   90.00
_cell.angle_beta   90.00
_cell.angle_gamma   90.00
#
_symmetry.space_group_name_H-M   'P 1'
#
loop_
_entity.id
_entity.type
_entity.pdbx_description
1 polymer ?
#
loop_
_entity_poly.entity_id
_entity_poly.type
_entity_poly.pdbx_seq_one_letter_code
_entity_poly.pdbx_strand_id
1 'polypeptide(L)'
;MRTAENPLAGNKHHSDNPFDMDKLPLDEMIDRLINSDELSLTLTATPQLAEKVWYLMENTCIRAFTAGDLQAKKFALGALFQLYQTWLAEPLSMAAKNQFHPLLTRIRNYIESEWLRAEKKHMVCHKPVLNAGNIVAELRKLCEMHPASHHPLFDFLATSASATQIDYFFKSDSALNLLFFDLVAMGLVGSLPETRAEIARNLWDEIGQGSHEITHVNLYKDLLKRRDIALPDNHFTHLYDWQGLAGYNAFMLGGVNRQHYYKSLGVMAMTELLDPPQYQKLVAGCLRIGMTERDVHYYAEHITVDIGHADGWLNNVIVPTGKRHPAAMEEVYFGAALRLQTCNDYYDRLLETLRALEIPGMAR
;
A
#
# COMPACT_ATOMS: atom_id res chain seq x y z
N MET A 1 14.11 -54.34 50.40
CA MET A 1 13.59 -54.26 49.02
C MET A 1 13.14 -52.82 48.81
N ARG A 2 13.90 -51.86 48.27
CA ARG A 2 14.83 -51.81 47.12
C ARG A 2 14.23 -52.40 45.84
N THR A 3 13.55 -51.55 45.08
CA THR A 3 13.66 -51.50 43.62
C THR A 3 13.90 -50.04 43.24
N ALA A 4 14.94 -49.85 42.44
CA ALA A 4 15.50 -48.58 42.03
C ALA A 4 14.87 -48.17 40.69
N GLU A 5 14.63 -46.87 40.51
CA GLU A 5 14.51 -46.31 39.16
C GLU A 5 15.45 -45.12 39.01
N ASN A 6 16.05 -45.11 37.83
CA ASN A 6 17.27 -44.46 37.43
C ASN A 6 16.99 -43.02 36.94
N PRO A 7 17.76 -42.01 37.36
CA PRO A 7 17.64 -40.66 36.82
C PRO A 7 18.45 -40.57 35.53
N LEU A 8 17.83 -40.20 34.40
CA LEU A 8 18.45 -39.58 33.22
C LEU A 8 17.45 -39.62 32.05
N ALA A 9 16.74 -38.52 31.82
CA ALA A 9 16.10 -38.24 30.54
C ALA A 9 16.03 -36.73 30.32
N GLY A 10 17.12 -36.22 29.73
CA GLY A 10 17.19 -35.03 28.88
C GLY A 10 16.32 -33.83 29.23
N ASN A 11 16.86 -32.92 30.04
CA ASN A 11 16.60 -31.50 29.83
C ASN A 11 17.13 -31.13 28.44
N LYS A 12 16.30 -31.24 27.41
CA LYS A 12 16.51 -30.49 26.17
C LYS A 12 16.20 -29.04 26.51
N HIS A 13 17.22 -28.33 27.00
CA HIS A 13 17.31 -26.90 26.74
C HIS A 13 17.34 -26.75 25.22
N HIS A 14 16.19 -26.51 24.61
CA HIS A 14 16.15 -25.75 23.38
C HIS A 14 16.69 -24.38 23.74
N SER A 15 17.97 -24.15 23.40
CA SER A 15 18.53 -22.83 23.35
C SER A 15 17.85 -22.11 22.18
N ASP A 16 16.67 -21.54 22.43
CA ASP A 16 16.10 -20.53 21.56
C ASP A 16 16.97 -19.28 21.71
N ASN A 17 18.08 -19.25 20.97
CA ASN A 17 18.81 -18.02 20.75
C ASN A 17 17.92 -17.15 19.85
N PRO A 18 17.39 -16.00 20.32
CA PRO A 18 16.49 -15.16 19.52
C PRO A 18 17.15 -14.60 18.25
N PHE A 19 18.45 -14.85 18.07
CA PHE A 19 19.31 -14.22 17.09
C PHE A 19 20.03 -15.19 16.13
N ASP A 20 19.40 -16.28 15.68
CA ASP A 20 19.85 -16.93 14.42
C ASP A 20 19.50 -16.02 13.22
N MET A 21 20.21 -14.89 13.15
CA MET A 21 20.00 -13.75 12.26
C MET A 21 20.78 -13.92 10.95
N ASP A 22 21.55 -15.01 10.76
CA ASP A 22 22.50 -15.15 9.65
C ASP A 22 21.84 -15.48 8.31
N LYS A 23 20.53 -15.79 8.30
CA LYS A 23 19.81 -16.22 7.07
C LYS A 23 18.44 -15.56 6.84
N LEU A 24 18.03 -14.61 7.69
CA LEU A 24 16.71 -14.00 7.55
C LEU A 24 16.67 -13.04 6.36
N PRO A 25 15.56 -13.02 5.60
CA PRO A 25 15.33 -11.97 4.61
C PRO A 25 15.15 -10.62 5.32
N LEU A 26 15.32 -9.53 4.55
CA LEU A 26 15.35 -8.18 5.11
C LEU A 26 14.03 -7.80 5.81
N ASP A 27 12.89 -8.15 5.24
CA ASP A 27 11.57 -7.86 5.81
C ASP A 27 11.35 -8.54 7.16
N GLU A 28 11.69 -9.83 7.29
CA GLU A 28 11.64 -10.54 8.58
C GLU A 28 12.63 -9.97 9.61
N MET A 29 13.83 -9.59 9.17
CA MET A 29 14.80 -8.92 10.03
C MET A 29 14.23 -7.62 10.60
N ILE A 30 13.61 -6.81 9.74
CA ILE A 30 13.04 -5.52 10.13
C ILE A 30 11.83 -5.69 11.05
N ASP A 31 10.95 -6.65 10.78
CA ASP A 31 9.82 -6.98 11.65
C ASP A 31 10.28 -7.33 13.09
N ARG A 32 11.32 -8.15 13.22
CA ARG A 32 11.90 -8.48 14.54
C ARG A 32 12.47 -7.26 15.26
N LEU A 33 13.13 -6.34 14.55
CA LEU A 33 13.67 -5.12 15.15
C LEU A 33 12.56 -4.17 15.59
N ILE A 34 11.52 -4.01 14.77
CA ILE A 34 10.34 -3.19 15.08
C ILE A 34 9.68 -3.66 16.38
N ASN A 35 9.57 -4.98 16.57
CA ASN A 35 8.89 -5.58 17.72
C ASN A 35 9.81 -5.90 18.91
N SER A 36 11.04 -5.39 18.93
CA SER A 36 12.00 -5.64 20.03
C SER A 36 11.70 -4.78 21.27
N ASP A 37 11.56 -5.40 22.44
CA ASP A 37 11.27 -4.70 23.72
C ASP A 37 12.33 -3.67 24.12
N GLU A 38 13.61 -3.98 23.85
CA GLU A 38 14.76 -3.16 24.25
C GLU A 38 15.73 -2.97 23.08
N LEU A 39 15.21 -2.51 21.93
CA LEU A 39 15.98 -2.37 20.68
C LEU A 39 17.29 -1.59 20.89
N SER A 40 17.22 -0.44 21.56
CA SER A 40 18.41 0.40 21.79
C SER A 40 19.44 -0.26 22.71
N LEU A 41 19.02 -0.99 23.75
CA LEU A 41 19.94 -1.73 24.62
C LEU A 41 20.56 -2.90 23.87
N THR A 42 19.76 -3.63 23.09
CA THR A 42 20.24 -4.73 22.23
C THR A 42 21.32 -4.26 21.26
N LEU A 43 21.11 -3.14 20.58
CA LEU A 43 22.08 -2.58 19.64
C LEU A 43 23.31 -2.00 20.34
N THR A 44 23.17 -1.52 21.58
CA THR A 44 24.32 -1.06 22.39
C THR A 44 25.17 -2.24 22.85
N ALA A 45 24.53 -3.32 23.28
CA ALA A 45 25.19 -4.55 23.71
C ALA A 45 25.81 -5.32 22.53
N THR A 46 25.22 -5.22 21.33
CA THR A 46 25.68 -5.90 20.11
C THR A 46 25.79 -4.93 18.93
N PRO A 47 26.81 -4.04 18.90
CA PRO A 47 26.93 -3.03 17.84
C PRO A 47 27.02 -3.62 16.42
N GLN A 48 27.59 -4.82 16.28
CA GLN A 48 27.73 -5.52 14.99
C GLN A 48 26.36 -5.85 14.35
N LEU A 49 25.29 -5.92 15.15
CA LEU A 49 23.95 -6.16 14.63
C LEU A 49 23.50 -5.01 13.72
N ALA A 50 23.78 -3.76 14.11
CA ALA A 50 23.42 -2.59 13.29
C ALA A 50 24.13 -2.62 11.93
N GLU A 51 25.43 -2.94 11.92
CA GLU A 51 26.25 -3.06 10.70
C GLU A 51 25.75 -4.19 9.81
N LYS A 52 25.42 -5.34 10.40
CA LYS A 52 24.89 -6.50 9.68
C LYS A 52 23.55 -6.19 9.01
N VAL A 53 22.63 -5.54 9.73
CA VAL A 53 21.33 -5.15 9.18
C VAL A 53 21.50 -4.12 8.07
N TRP A 54 22.43 -3.17 8.23
CA TRP A 54 22.78 -2.21 7.18
C TRP A 54 23.29 -2.90 5.91
N TYR A 55 24.21 -3.86 6.05
CA TYR A 55 24.75 -4.63 4.93
C TYR A 55 23.67 -5.46 4.23
N LEU A 56 22.81 -6.13 5.00
CA LEU A 56 21.68 -6.90 4.44
C LEU A 56 20.74 -5.98 3.63
N MET A 57 20.41 -4.82 4.20
CA MET A 57 19.56 -3.81 3.56
C MET A 57 20.15 -3.32 2.24
N GLU A 58 21.43 -2.93 2.23
CA GLU A 58 22.11 -2.41 1.05
C GLU A 58 22.18 -3.46 -0.07
N ASN A 59 22.58 -4.70 0.24
CA ASN A 59 22.62 -5.77 -0.76
C ASN A 59 21.23 -6.11 -1.31
N THR A 60 20.21 -6.07 -0.46
CA THR A 60 18.82 -6.31 -0.88
C THR A 60 18.35 -5.22 -1.83
N CYS A 61 18.64 -3.95 -1.53
CA CYS A 61 18.31 -2.82 -2.43
C CYS A 61 19.06 -2.90 -3.76
N ILE A 62 20.35 -3.24 -3.76
CA ILE A 62 21.13 -3.41 -4.99
C ILE A 62 20.52 -4.51 -5.86
N ARG A 63 20.23 -5.68 -5.28
CA ARG A 63 19.59 -6.79 -6.01
C ARG A 63 18.22 -6.40 -6.55
N ALA A 64 17.38 -5.79 -5.71
CA ALA A 64 16.02 -5.39 -6.05
C ALA A 64 15.97 -4.33 -7.16
N PHE A 65 16.68 -3.22 -6.98
CA PHE A 65 16.46 -1.98 -7.73
C PHE A 65 17.54 -1.70 -8.78
N THR A 66 18.64 -2.46 -8.77
CA THR A 66 19.70 -2.38 -9.79
C THR A 66 19.81 -3.66 -10.61
N ALA A 67 19.80 -4.84 -9.97
CA ALA A 67 19.95 -6.11 -10.67
C ALA A 67 18.63 -6.73 -11.18
N GLY A 68 17.47 -6.19 -10.77
CA GLY A 68 16.15 -6.66 -11.21
C GLY A 68 15.68 -7.97 -10.56
N ASP A 69 16.23 -8.32 -9.40
CA ASP A 69 15.83 -9.52 -8.65
C ASP A 69 14.46 -9.29 -7.98
N LEU A 70 13.42 -9.96 -8.48
CA LEU A 70 12.04 -9.81 -8.00
C LEU A 70 11.86 -10.30 -6.56
N GLN A 71 12.59 -11.32 -6.13
CA GLN A 71 12.52 -11.81 -4.75
C GLN A 71 13.15 -10.79 -3.79
N ALA A 72 14.29 -10.21 -4.17
CA ALA A 72 14.89 -9.12 -3.41
C ALA A 72 13.99 -7.87 -3.41
N LYS A 73 13.29 -7.58 -4.51
CA LYS A 73 12.30 -6.49 -4.60
C LYS A 73 11.16 -6.70 -3.61
N LYS A 74 10.65 -7.93 -3.50
CA LYS A 74 9.65 -8.29 -2.47
C LYS A 74 10.18 -8.03 -1.07
N PHE A 75 11.39 -8.48 -0.73
CA PHE A 75 11.97 -8.26 0.60
C PHE A 75 12.23 -6.78 0.91
N ALA A 76 12.70 -5.99 -0.08
CA ALA A 76 12.91 -4.55 0.09
C ALA A 76 11.59 -3.81 0.35
N LEU A 77 10.57 -4.07 -0.48
CA LEU A 77 9.26 -3.44 -0.34
C LEU A 77 8.48 -3.97 0.88
N GLY A 78 8.69 -5.23 1.27
CA GLY A 78 8.16 -5.81 2.50
C GLY A 78 8.74 -5.17 3.74
N ALA A 79 10.06 -4.94 3.77
CA ALA A 79 10.71 -4.21 4.85
C ALA A 79 10.19 -2.77 4.96
N LEU A 80 10.03 -2.10 3.82
CA LEU A 80 9.45 -0.75 3.78
C LEU A 80 7.99 -0.74 4.26
N PHE A 81 7.20 -1.73 3.86
CA PHE A 81 5.83 -1.92 4.33
C PHE A 81 5.78 -2.04 5.85
N GLN A 82 6.59 -2.92 6.46
CA GLN A 82 6.64 -3.07 7.92
C GLN A 82 7.04 -1.77 8.63
N LEU A 83 8.00 -1.02 8.08
CA LEU A 83 8.40 0.28 8.62
C LEU A 83 7.26 1.30 8.57
N TYR A 84 6.43 1.28 7.52
CA TYR A 84 5.25 2.13 7.44
C TYR A 84 4.13 1.70 8.40
N GLN A 85 3.94 0.39 8.60
CA GLN A 85 2.95 -0.13 9.56
C GLN A 85 3.17 0.38 10.99
N THR A 86 4.40 0.78 11.36
CA THR A 86 4.67 1.36 12.68
C THR A 86 3.88 2.63 13.00
N TRP A 87 3.43 3.37 11.97
CA TRP A 87 2.59 4.57 12.12
C TRP A 87 1.13 4.26 12.42
N LEU A 88 0.70 3.03 12.14
CA LEU A 88 -0.64 2.52 12.36
C LEU A 88 -0.68 1.48 13.49
N ALA A 89 0.46 1.28 14.16
CA ALA A 89 0.61 0.30 15.21
C ALA A 89 -0.20 0.69 16.45
N GLU A 90 -0.58 -0.33 17.23
CA GLU A 90 -1.23 -0.12 18.52
C GLU A 90 -0.32 0.77 19.42
N PRO A 91 -0.83 1.86 20.02
CA PRO A 91 0.00 2.85 20.71
C PRO A 91 0.90 2.36 21.84
N LEU A 92 0.58 1.23 22.49
CA LEU A 92 1.34 0.62 23.58
C LEU A 92 2.26 -0.52 23.09
N SER A 93 2.20 -0.90 21.81
CA SER A 93 3.05 -1.91 21.20
C SER A 93 4.52 -1.49 21.13
N MET A 94 5.42 -2.47 20.95
CA MET A 94 6.84 -2.18 20.70
C MET A 94 7.06 -1.48 19.37
N ALA A 95 6.26 -1.81 18.35
CA ALA A 95 6.30 -1.13 17.06
C ALA A 95 6.11 0.39 17.19
N ALA A 96 5.12 0.83 17.98
CA ALA A 96 4.88 2.25 18.25
C ALA A 96 6.04 2.91 19.03
N LYS A 97 6.65 2.20 19.99
CA LYS A 97 7.83 2.70 20.72
C LYS A 97 9.07 2.83 19.83
N ASN A 98 9.26 1.90 18.91
CA ASN A 98 10.44 1.82 18.05
C ASN A 98 10.30 2.59 16.73
N GLN A 99 9.13 3.13 16.39
CA GLN A 99 8.83 3.77 15.09
C GLN A 99 9.84 4.85 14.66
N PHE A 100 10.43 5.57 15.63
CA PHE A 100 11.42 6.64 15.39
C PHE A 100 12.85 6.25 15.75
N HIS A 101 13.13 4.95 15.94
CA HIS A 101 14.48 4.51 16.24
C HIS A 101 15.44 4.92 15.10
N PRO A 102 16.62 5.50 15.39
CA PRO A 102 17.50 6.06 14.36
C PRO A 102 17.92 5.08 13.27
N LEU A 103 18.20 3.82 13.64
CA LEU A 103 18.54 2.76 12.67
C LEU A 103 17.38 2.49 11.71
N LEU A 104 16.16 2.32 12.23
CA LEU A 104 14.97 2.01 11.43
C LEU A 104 14.61 3.17 10.50
N THR A 105 14.70 4.41 11.00
CA THR A 105 14.51 5.62 10.18
C THR A 105 15.53 5.72 9.05
N ARG A 106 16.82 5.44 9.35
CA ARG A 106 17.89 5.46 8.34
C ARG A 106 17.70 4.39 7.27
N ILE A 107 17.26 3.19 7.67
CA ILE A 107 16.93 2.09 6.74
C ILE A 107 15.75 2.47 5.85
N ARG A 108 14.65 2.97 6.44
CA ARG A 108 13.46 3.43 5.69
C ARG A 108 13.86 4.43 4.61
N ASN A 109 14.56 5.49 4.99
CA ASN A 109 14.97 6.55 4.06
C ASN A 109 15.87 6.04 2.93
N TYR A 110 16.73 5.04 3.20
CA TYR A 110 17.58 4.43 2.18
C TYR A 110 16.74 3.62 1.19
N ILE A 111 15.85 2.74 1.66
CA ILE A 111 14.98 1.93 0.80
C ILE A 111 14.08 2.84 -0.05
N GLU A 112 13.47 3.87 0.54
CA GLU A 112 12.69 4.90 -0.17
C GLU A 112 13.51 5.53 -1.31
N SER A 113 14.75 5.94 -1.01
CA SER A 113 15.63 6.62 -1.98
C SER A 113 16.03 5.71 -3.14
N GLU A 114 16.38 4.46 -2.86
CA GLU A 114 16.76 3.49 -3.90
C GLU A 114 15.56 3.09 -4.76
N TRP A 115 14.40 2.85 -4.14
CA TRP A 115 13.18 2.51 -4.87
C TRP A 115 12.76 3.66 -5.79
N LEU A 116 12.63 4.89 -5.27
CA LEU A 116 12.22 6.04 -6.09
C LEU A 116 13.24 6.36 -7.20
N ARG A 117 14.53 6.09 -6.98
CA ARG A 117 15.55 6.25 -8.03
C ARG A 117 15.35 5.26 -9.16
N ALA A 118 15.00 4.01 -8.85
CA ALA A 118 14.69 3.01 -9.87
C ALA A 118 13.42 3.37 -10.64
N GLU A 119 12.33 3.72 -9.95
CA GLU A 119 11.07 4.14 -10.58
C GLU A 119 11.27 5.37 -11.49
N LYS A 120 12.05 6.35 -11.03
CA LYS A 120 12.36 7.55 -11.82
C LYS A 120 13.10 7.23 -13.12
N LYS A 121 13.93 6.18 -13.17
CA LYS A 121 14.62 5.75 -14.41
C LYS A 121 13.63 5.17 -15.42
N HIS A 122 12.63 4.42 -14.97
CA HIS A 122 11.60 3.86 -15.84
C HIS A 122 10.66 4.93 -16.41
N MET A 123 10.48 6.04 -15.71
CA MET A 123 9.60 7.15 -16.10
C MET A 123 10.28 8.20 -17.00
N VAL A 124 11.52 7.99 -17.47
CA VAL A 124 12.23 8.94 -18.35
C VAL A 124 11.75 8.78 -19.80
N CYS A 125 10.50 9.19 -20.07
CA CYS A 125 10.05 9.49 -21.43
C CYS A 125 9.42 10.88 -21.42
N HIS A 126 9.81 11.69 -22.41
CA HIS A 126 9.44 13.09 -22.67
C HIS A 126 8.45 13.73 -21.68
N LYS A 127 8.98 14.45 -20.68
CA LYS A 127 8.15 15.22 -19.75
C LYS A 127 7.83 16.60 -20.32
N PRO A 128 6.57 17.05 -20.30
CA PRO A 128 6.24 18.43 -20.59
C PRO A 128 6.85 19.35 -19.52
N VAL A 129 7.08 20.63 -19.85
CA VAL A 129 7.42 21.63 -18.83
C VAL A 129 6.16 21.90 -18.01
N LEU A 130 6.17 21.45 -16.75
CA LEU A 130 5.00 21.50 -15.88
C LEU A 130 4.88 22.84 -15.15
N ASN A 131 3.66 23.35 -15.07
CA ASN A 131 3.29 24.52 -14.29
C ASN A 131 1.80 24.44 -13.88
N ALA A 132 1.37 25.34 -13.00
CA ALA A 132 -0.01 25.35 -12.51
C ALA A 132 -1.08 25.51 -13.60
N GLY A 133 -0.73 26.07 -14.77
CA GLY A 133 -1.66 26.28 -15.88
C GLY A 133 -1.86 25.06 -16.78
N ASN A 134 -0.94 24.09 -16.79
CA ASN A 134 -1.05 22.87 -17.61
C ASN A 134 -1.10 21.57 -16.81
N ILE A 135 -0.74 21.57 -15.52
CA ILE A 135 -0.61 20.34 -14.71
C ILE A 135 -1.87 19.47 -14.74
N VAL A 136 -3.07 20.07 -14.69
CA VAL A 136 -4.33 19.32 -14.71
C VAL A 136 -4.52 18.56 -16.02
N ALA A 137 -4.28 19.23 -17.15
CA ALA A 137 -4.40 18.60 -18.47
C ALA A 137 -3.36 17.49 -18.64
N GLU A 138 -2.12 17.71 -18.20
CA GLU A 138 -1.05 16.72 -18.29
C GLU A 138 -1.31 15.50 -17.38
N LEU A 139 -1.85 15.70 -16.17
CA LEU A 139 -2.21 14.60 -15.27
C LEU A 139 -3.38 13.77 -15.82
N ARG A 140 -4.42 14.41 -16.36
CA ARG A 140 -5.53 13.71 -17.02
C ARG A 140 -5.06 12.91 -18.22
N LYS A 141 -4.21 13.52 -19.06
CA LYS A 141 -3.60 12.85 -20.22
C LYS A 141 -2.70 11.68 -19.80
N LEU A 142 -1.91 11.86 -18.74
CA LEU A 142 -1.07 10.80 -18.19
C LEU A 142 -1.94 9.59 -17.78
N CYS A 143 -3.02 9.83 -17.03
CA CYS A 143 -3.96 8.79 -16.64
C CYS A 143 -4.58 8.12 -17.87
N GLU A 144 -5.17 8.89 -18.79
CA GLU A 144 -5.85 8.39 -20.00
C GLU A 144 -4.93 7.52 -20.86
N MET A 145 -3.66 7.88 -21.01
CA MET A 145 -2.70 7.14 -21.83
C MET A 145 -2.07 5.94 -21.12
N HIS A 146 -2.19 5.85 -19.80
CA HIS A 146 -1.55 4.77 -19.04
C HIS A 146 -2.32 3.45 -19.18
N PRO A 147 -1.62 2.30 -19.35
CA PRO A 147 -2.28 0.99 -19.48
C PRO A 147 -3.22 0.64 -18.33
N ALA A 148 -2.93 1.09 -17.11
CA ALA A 148 -3.78 0.92 -15.92
C ALA A 148 -5.25 1.37 -16.16
N SER A 149 -5.47 2.45 -16.91
CA SER A 149 -6.81 3.00 -17.18
C SER A 149 -7.65 2.10 -18.09
N HIS A 150 -6.99 1.23 -18.87
CA HIS A 150 -7.61 0.34 -19.84
C HIS A 150 -7.25 -1.12 -19.57
N HIS A 151 -6.93 -1.44 -18.31
CA HIS A 151 -6.39 -2.74 -17.96
C HIS A 151 -7.46 -3.85 -18.11
N PRO A 152 -7.13 -5.02 -18.71
CA PRO A 152 -8.10 -6.08 -18.98
C PRO A 152 -8.70 -6.75 -17.74
N LEU A 153 -8.13 -6.51 -16.55
CA LEU A 153 -8.65 -7.01 -15.27
C LEU A 153 -10.12 -6.66 -15.08
N PHE A 154 -10.49 -5.40 -15.29
CA PHE A 154 -11.86 -4.96 -15.03
C PHE A 154 -12.84 -5.43 -16.11
N ASP A 155 -12.38 -5.64 -17.35
CA ASP A 155 -13.20 -6.30 -18.37
C ASP A 155 -13.44 -7.77 -18.02
N PHE A 156 -12.42 -8.46 -17.50
CA PHE A 156 -12.54 -9.83 -17.01
C PHE A 156 -13.52 -9.92 -15.82
N LEU A 157 -13.41 -9.03 -14.83
CA LEU A 157 -14.36 -8.93 -13.71
C LEU A 157 -15.79 -8.66 -14.22
N ALA A 158 -15.95 -7.70 -15.13
CA ALA A 158 -17.22 -7.28 -15.71
C ALA A 158 -17.89 -8.30 -16.62
N THR A 159 -17.15 -9.26 -17.21
CA THR A 159 -17.74 -10.22 -18.18
C THR A 159 -17.62 -11.70 -17.82
N SER A 160 -16.55 -12.14 -17.15
CA SER A 160 -16.20 -13.56 -17.08
C SER A 160 -15.90 -14.10 -15.68
N ALA A 161 -15.47 -13.26 -14.73
CA ALA A 161 -15.07 -13.71 -13.41
C ALA A 161 -16.18 -14.47 -12.65
N SER A 162 -15.80 -15.59 -12.04
CA SER A 162 -16.64 -16.35 -11.10
C SER A 162 -16.82 -15.63 -9.76
N ALA A 163 -17.77 -16.11 -8.96
CA ALA A 163 -17.97 -15.64 -7.59
C ALA A 163 -16.69 -15.74 -6.75
N THR A 164 -15.97 -16.87 -6.82
CA THR A 164 -14.70 -17.07 -6.10
C THR A 164 -13.63 -16.05 -6.50
N GLN A 165 -13.56 -15.68 -7.78
CA GLN A 165 -12.59 -14.69 -8.26
C GLN A 165 -12.98 -13.26 -7.83
N ILE A 166 -14.26 -12.92 -7.84
CA ILE A 166 -14.75 -11.64 -7.31
C ILE A 166 -14.51 -11.56 -5.79
N ASP A 167 -14.75 -12.63 -5.04
CA ASP A 167 -14.44 -12.68 -3.61
C ASP A 167 -12.93 -12.56 -3.35
N TYR A 168 -12.09 -13.12 -4.22
CA TYR A 168 -10.64 -12.91 -4.14
C TYR A 168 -10.26 -11.44 -4.41
N PHE A 169 -10.88 -10.79 -5.40
CA PHE A 169 -10.67 -9.37 -5.67
C PHE A 169 -10.96 -8.53 -4.40
N PHE A 170 -12.11 -8.75 -3.75
CA PHE A 170 -12.45 -8.05 -2.50
C PHE A 170 -11.42 -8.27 -1.39
N LYS A 171 -10.90 -9.50 -1.25
CA LYS A 171 -9.82 -9.76 -0.28
C LYS A 171 -8.56 -8.97 -0.64
N SER A 172 -8.15 -9.00 -1.90
CA SER A 172 -6.92 -8.35 -2.35
C SER A 172 -6.96 -6.81 -2.27
N ASP A 173 -8.16 -6.22 -2.30
CA ASP A 173 -8.35 -4.77 -2.28
C ASP A 173 -8.57 -4.22 -0.85
N SER A 174 -8.72 -5.10 0.14
CA SER A 174 -9.14 -4.74 1.50
C SER A 174 -8.20 -3.77 2.22
N ALA A 175 -6.89 -4.00 2.16
CA ALA A 175 -5.95 -3.26 3.01
C ALA A 175 -5.89 -1.76 2.70
N LEU A 176 -5.99 -1.38 1.43
CA LEU A 176 -5.96 0.02 1.01
C LEU A 176 -7.29 0.73 1.23
N ASN A 177 -8.41 0.09 0.89
CA ASN A 177 -9.75 0.66 1.11
C ASN A 177 -10.00 0.95 2.60
N LEU A 178 -9.54 0.07 3.49
CA LEU A 178 -9.67 0.27 4.93
C LEU A 178 -8.73 1.36 5.49
N LEU A 179 -7.70 1.75 4.73
CA LEU A 179 -6.71 2.76 5.11
C LEU A 179 -7.01 4.14 4.53
N PHE A 180 -7.85 4.23 3.50
CA PHE A 180 -7.95 5.44 2.66
C PHE A 180 -8.30 6.70 3.45
N PHE A 181 -9.21 6.59 4.44
CA PHE A 181 -9.50 7.67 5.38
C PHE A 181 -8.23 8.25 6.05
N ASP A 182 -7.36 7.39 6.59
CA ASP A 182 -6.12 7.81 7.25
C ASP A 182 -5.17 8.50 6.27
N LEU A 183 -5.15 8.08 5.00
CA LEU A 183 -4.32 8.69 3.95
C LEU A 183 -4.80 10.12 3.62
N VAL A 184 -6.11 10.35 3.54
CA VAL A 184 -6.68 11.70 3.38
C VAL A 184 -6.33 12.56 4.60
N ALA A 185 -6.45 12.01 5.81
CA ALA A 185 -6.10 12.71 7.05
C ALA A 185 -4.61 13.09 7.10
N MET A 186 -3.71 12.19 6.71
CA MET A 186 -2.28 12.47 6.60
C MET A 186 -1.99 13.55 5.55
N GLY A 187 -2.72 13.55 4.43
CA GLY A 187 -2.62 14.59 3.40
C GLY A 187 -3.05 15.99 3.87
N LEU A 188 -3.93 16.08 4.87
CA LEU A 188 -4.38 17.34 5.46
C LEU A 188 -3.29 18.00 6.32
N VAL A 189 -2.47 17.21 7.02
CA VAL A 189 -1.49 17.72 8.00
C VAL A 189 -0.41 18.56 7.31
N GLY A 190 -0.34 19.83 7.70
CA GLY A 190 0.64 20.78 7.14
C GLY A 190 0.36 21.17 5.69
N SER A 191 -0.83 20.88 5.15
CA SER A 191 -1.29 21.37 3.85
C SER A 191 -1.43 22.89 3.82
N LEU A 192 -1.41 23.47 2.62
CA LEU A 192 -1.62 24.89 2.39
C LEU A 192 -3.02 25.30 2.87
N PRO A 193 -3.18 26.43 3.59
CA PRO A 193 -4.48 26.85 4.10
C PRO A 193 -5.60 26.85 3.06
N GLU A 194 -5.29 27.31 1.84
CA GLU A 194 -6.21 27.39 0.70
C GLU A 194 -6.68 26.03 0.16
N THR A 195 -5.95 24.94 0.42
CA THR A 195 -6.31 23.59 -0.05
C THR A 195 -7.11 22.79 0.98
N ARG A 196 -7.12 23.22 2.25
CA ARG A 196 -7.71 22.47 3.37
C ARG A 196 -9.20 22.24 3.23
N ALA A 197 -9.93 23.18 2.63
CA ALA A 197 -11.38 23.04 2.45
C ALA A 197 -11.73 21.84 1.56
N GLU A 198 -10.93 21.58 0.53
CA GLU A 198 -11.15 20.44 -0.36
C GLU A 198 -10.78 19.12 0.34
N ILE A 199 -9.59 19.06 0.94
CA ILE A 199 -9.11 17.85 1.64
C ILE A 199 -10.04 17.49 2.80
N ALA A 200 -10.54 18.48 3.54
CA ALA A 200 -11.48 18.26 4.64
C ALA A 200 -12.87 17.81 4.15
N ARG A 201 -13.29 18.21 2.95
CA ARG A 201 -14.55 17.73 2.35
C ARG A 201 -14.43 16.25 1.99
N ASN A 202 -13.36 15.87 1.29
CA ASN A 202 -13.08 14.46 0.99
C ASN A 202 -13.00 13.63 2.29
N LEU A 203 -12.30 14.12 3.32
CA LEU A 203 -12.26 13.46 4.64
C LEU A 203 -13.65 13.31 5.29
N TRP A 204 -14.52 14.32 5.14
CA TRP A 204 -15.89 14.30 5.66
C TRP A 204 -16.76 13.27 4.95
N ASP A 205 -16.58 13.10 3.65
CA ASP A 205 -17.27 12.08 2.86
C ASP A 205 -16.79 10.68 3.23
N GLU A 206 -15.48 10.45 3.42
CA GLU A 206 -14.92 9.15 3.87
C GLU A 206 -15.51 8.65 5.20
N ILE A 207 -15.87 9.57 6.11
CA ILE A 207 -16.52 9.24 7.39
C ILE A 207 -18.05 9.24 7.31
N GLY A 208 -18.62 9.07 6.12
CA GLY A 208 -20.06 8.94 5.92
C GLY A 208 -20.82 10.18 6.36
N GLN A 209 -20.19 11.36 6.25
CA GLN A 209 -20.76 12.63 6.67
C GLN A 209 -21.26 12.63 8.14
N GLY A 210 -20.49 11.96 9.01
CA GLY A 210 -20.78 11.83 10.44
C GLY A 210 -21.70 10.66 10.80
N SER A 211 -22.19 9.90 9.83
CA SER A 211 -22.93 8.66 10.08
C SER A 211 -21.98 7.47 10.18
N HIS A 212 -21.99 6.80 11.33
CA HIS A 212 -21.18 5.60 11.54
C HIS A 212 -21.58 4.46 10.60
N GLU A 213 -22.83 4.38 10.14
CA GLU A 213 -23.30 3.24 9.33
C GLU A 213 -22.78 3.29 7.89
N ILE A 214 -22.60 4.50 7.34
CA ILE A 214 -22.24 4.72 5.94
C ILE A 214 -20.82 5.27 5.78
N THR A 215 -19.95 5.10 6.79
CA THR A 215 -18.52 5.33 6.55
C THR A 215 -18.04 4.36 5.47
N HIS A 216 -17.16 4.81 4.59
CA HIS A 216 -16.67 3.96 3.49
C HIS A 216 -16.02 2.67 4.03
N VAL A 217 -15.31 2.76 5.15
CA VAL A 217 -14.77 1.61 5.88
C VAL A 217 -15.86 0.62 6.31
N ASN A 218 -16.99 1.10 6.85
CA ASN A 218 -18.07 0.22 7.29
C ASN A 218 -18.89 -0.34 6.13
N LEU A 219 -19.07 0.41 5.04
CA LEU A 219 -19.65 -0.09 3.80
C LEU A 219 -18.79 -1.23 3.21
N TYR A 220 -17.47 -1.09 3.23
CA TYR A 220 -16.56 -2.15 2.78
C TYR A 220 -16.63 -3.39 3.68
N LYS A 221 -16.65 -3.20 5.00
CA LYS A 221 -16.81 -4.30 5.97
C LYS A 221 -18.16 -5.00 5.81
N ASP A 222 -19.24 -4.27 5.54
CA ASP A 222 -20.56 -4.85 5.25
C ASP A 222 -20.52 -5.68 3.96
N LEU A 223 -19.86 -5.19 2.90
CA LEU A 223 -19.62 -5.95 1.68
C LEU A 223 -18.94 -7.29 1.96
N LEU A 224 -17.82 -7.29 2.71
CA LEU A 224 -17.11 -8.52 3.07
C LEU A 224 -17.99 -9.46 3.89
N LYS A 225 -18.70 -8.94 4.89
CA LYS A 225 -19.60 -9.72 5.75
C LYS A 225 -20.73 -10.36 4.96
N ARG A 226 -21.33 -9.65 4.00
CA ARG A 226 -22.41 -10.14 3.14
C ARG A 226 -21.94 -11.22 2.16
N ARG A 227 -20.64 -11.27 1.87
CA ARG A 227 -19.97 -12.33 1.12
C ARG A 227 -19.42 -13.47 1.99
N ASP A 228 -19.71 -13.46 3.29
CA ASP A 228 -19.16 -14.42 4.28
C ASP A 228 -17.62 -14.47 4.27
N ILE A 229 -16.99 -13.31 4.03
CA ILE A 229 -15.54 -13.14 4.06
C ILE A 229 -15.15 -12.60 5.43
N ALA A 230 -14.54 -13.45 6.26
CA ALA A 230 -13.96 -13.02 7.53
C ALA A 230 -12.72 -12.14 7.27
N LEU A 231 -12.75 -10.90 7.75
CA LEU A 231 -11.64 -9.96 7.66
C LEU A 231 -10.57 -10.32 8.71
N PRO A 232 -9.36 -10.75 8.33
CA PRO A 232 -8.27 -11.01 9.28
C PRO A 232 -7.65 -9.70 9.77
N ASP A 233 -6.93 -9.74 10.90
CA ASP A 233 -6.26 -8.57 11.49
C ASP A 233 -5.27 -7.89 10.53
N ASN A 234 -4.64 -8.66 9.64
CA ASN A 234 -3.71 -8.12 8.64
C ASN A 234 -4.40 -7.61 7.38
N HIS A 235 -5.74 -7.54 7.36
CA HIS A 235 -6.55 -7.04 6.23
C HIS A 235 -6.17 -7.66 4.87
N PHE A 236 -5.83 -8.95 4.86
CA PHE A 236 -5.40 -9.71 3.68
C PHE A 236 -4.08 -9.27 3.04
N THR A 237 -3.26 -8.48 3.72
CA THR A 237 -1.92 -8.08 3.24
C THR A 237 -0.98 -9.25 2.97
N HIS A 238 -1.23 -10.43 3.58
CA HIS A 238 -0.51 -11.67 3.26
C HIS A 238 -0.73 -12.18 1.83
N LEU A 239 -1.74 -11.68 1.11
CA LEU A 239 -1.95 -11.97 -0.31
C LEU A 239 -1.01 -11.14 -1.21
N TYR A 240 -0.37 -10.09 -0.69
CA TYR A 240 0.50 -9.24 -1.48
C TYR A 240 1.81 -9.92 -1.86
N ASP A 241 2.09 -9.83 -3.15
CA ASP A 241 3.44 -9.90 -3.66
C ASP A 241 4.04 -8.47 -3.76
N TRP A 242 5.24 -8.33 -4.30
CA TRP A 242 5.93 -7.04 -4.38
C TRP A 242 5.09 -5.93 -5.04
N GLN A 243 4.20 -6.28 -5.98
CA GLN A 243 3.33 -5.32 -6.67
C GLN A 243 2.30 -4.68 -5.71
N GLY A 244 1.63 -5.49 -4.89
CA GLY A 244 0.69 -4.99 -3.88
C GLY A 244 1.40 -4.17 -2.81
N LEU A 245 2.59 -4.63 -2.38
CA LEU A 245 3.44 -3.88 -1.44
C LEU A 245 3.88 -2.53 -2.03
N ALA A 246 4.25 -2.47 -3.31
CA ALA A 246 4.61 -1.22 -3.98
C ALA A 246 3.44 -0.22 -4.00
N GLY A 247 2.23 -0.68 -4.33
CA GLY A 247 1.02 0.14 -4.32
C GLY A 247 0.71 0.71 -2.93
N TYR A 248 0.74 -0.14 -1.90
CA TYR A 248 0.55 0.29 -0.52
C TYR A 248 1.61 1.32 -0.07
N ASN A 249 2.88 1.01 -0.34
CA ASN A 249 4.01 1.86 0.02
C ASN A 249 3.96 3.23 -0.68
N ALA A 250 3.39 3.33 -1.88
CA ALA A 250 3.28 4.61 -2.59
C ALA A 250 2.40 5.62 -1.85
N PHE A 251 1.33 5.17 -1.21
CA PHE A 251 0.49 6.02 -0.35
C PHE A 251 1.21 6.42 0.94
N MET A 252 1.72 5.42 1.67
CA MET A 252 2.37 5.67 2.97
C MET A 252 3.62 6.54 2.85
N LEU A 253 4.38 6.43 1.75
CA LEU A 253 5.57 7.24 1.46
C LEU A 253 5.35 8.74 1.71
N GLY A 254 4.28 9.32 1.15
CA GLY A 254 3.99 10.74 1.36
C GLY A 254 3.09 11.02 2.56
N GLY A 255 2.41 10.00 3.10
CA GLY A 255 1.64 10.12 4.33
C GLY A 255 2.52 10.29 5.58
N VAL A 256 3.63 9.55 5.64
CA VAL A 256 4.48 9.52 6.85
C VAL A 256 5.84 10.19 6.69
N ASN A 257 6.24 10.51 5.46
CA ASN A 257 7.48 11.24 5.19
C ASN A 257 7.21 12.54 4.43
N ARG A 258 7.24 13.66 5.16
CA ARG A 258 6.87 14.99 4.66
C ARG A 258 7.70 15.45 3.45
N GLN A 259 8.91 14.92 3.26
CA GLN A 259 9.73 15.19 2.07
C GLN A 259 9.08 14.71 0.77
N HIS A 260 8.12 13.79 0.85
CA HIS A 260 7.40 13.20 -0.27
C HIS A 260 5.96 13.70 -0.40
N TYR A 261 5.57 14.71 0.37
CA TYR A 261 4.22 15.28 0.36
C TYR A 261 3.70 15.64 -1.04
N TYR A 262 4.53 16.27 -1.89
CA TYR A 262 4.07 16.60 -3.24
C TYR A 262 3.86 15.37 -4.12
N LYS A 263 4.62 14.28 -3.89
CA LYS A 263 4.35 13.00 -4.56
C LYS A 263 3.01 12.44 -4.10
N SER A 264 2.68 12.47 -2.80
CA SER A 264 1.38 11.96 -2.34
C SER A 264 0.20 12.72 -2.93
N LEU A 265 0.29 14.03 -3.18
CA LEU A 265 -0.79 14.74 -3.89
C LEU A 265 -1.07 14.12 -5.27
N GLY A 266 -0.03 13.73 -6.00
CA GLY A 266 -0.18 13.01 -7.27
C GLY A 266 -0.75 11.61 -7.10
N VAL A 267 -0.31 10.88 -6.07
CA VAL A 267 -0.82 9.54 -5.74
C VAL A 267 -2.32 9.58 -5.41
N MET A 268 -2.75 10.53 -4.58
CA MET A 268 -4.16 10.72 -4.22
C MET A 268 -4.99 11.08 -5.46
N ALA A 269 -4.58 12.09 -6.23
CA ALA A 269 -5.33 12.54 -7.40
C ALA A 269 -5.48 11.45 -8.48
N MET A 270 -4.47 10.60 -8.69
CA MET A 270 -4.59 9.51 -9.66
C MET A 270 -5.50 8.39 -9.19
N THR A 271 -5.62 8.15 -7.88
CA THR A 271 -6.51 7.14 -7.32
C THR A 271 -7.97 7.51 -7.65
N GLU A 272 -8.35 8.73 -7.26
CA GLU A 272 -9.69 9.30 -7.50
C GLU A 272 -10.07 9.38 -9.01
N LEU A 273 -9.07 9.56 -9.89
CA LEU A 273 -9.31 9.56 -11.34
C LEU A 273 -9.49 8.17 -11.93
N LEU A 274 -8.77 7.19 -11.39
CA LEU A 274 -8.63 5.86 -11.99
C LEU A 274 -9.79 4.94 -11.59
N ASP A 275 -10.30 5.09 -10.38
CA ASP A 275 -11.22 4.15 -9.76
C ASP A 275 -12.65 4.16 -10.36
N PRO A 276 -13.29 5.32 -10.69
CA PRO A 276 -14.70 5.33 -11.11
C PRO A 276 -15.03 4.47 -12.34
N PRO A 277 -14.28 4.55 -13.47
CA PRO A 277 -14.57 3.70 -14.63
C PRO A 277 -14.35 2.21 -14.36
N GLN A 278 -13.41 1.89 -13.45
CA GLN A 278 -13.09 0.51 -13.07
C GLN A 278 -14.14 -0.07 -12.12
N TYR A 279 -14.60 0.71 -11.14
CA TYR A 279 -15.66 0.33 -10.23
C TYR A 279 -16.99 0.14 -10.96
N GLN A 280 -17.28 0.92 -12.01
CA GLN A 280 -18.45 0.66 -12.85
C GLN A 280 -18.42 -0.75 -13.48
N LYS A 281 -17.24 -1.18 -13.96
CA LYS A 281 -17.03 -2.54 -14.49
C LYS A 281 -17.13 -3.61 -13.40
N LEU A 282 -16.54 -3.38 -12.23
CA LEU A 282 -16.63 -4.29 -11.09
C LEU A 282 -18.08 -4.48 -10.62
N VAL A 283 -18.84 -3.40 -10.46
CA VAL A 283 -20.26 -3.42 -10.09
C VAL A 283 -21.06 -4.25 -11.09
N ALA A 284 -20.85 -4.04 -12.40
CA ALA A 284 -21.51 -4.84 -13.43
C ALA A 284 -21.19 -6.34 -13.30
N GLY A 285 -19.94 -6.68 -13.00
CA GLY A 285 -19.51 -8.06 -12.73
C GLY A 285 -20.16 -8.67 -11.50
N CYS A 286 -20.30 -7.90 -10.42
CA CYS A 286 -20.96 -8.30 -9.19
C CYS A 286 -22.45 -8.59 -9.41
N LEU A 287 -23.16 -7.68 -10.09
CA LEU A 287 -24.58 -7.87 -10.41
C LEU A 287 -24.79 -9.10 -11.31
N ARG A 288 -23.90 -9.35 -12.26
CA ARG A 288 -23.94 -10.57 -13.11
C ARG A 288 -23.93 -11.85 -12.28
N ILE A 289 -23.13 -11.91 -11.21
CA ILE A 289 -23.03 -13.10 -10.35
C ILE A 289 -24.12 -13.16 -9.26
N GLY A 290 -25.13 -12.29 -9.33
CA GLY A 290 -26.29 -12.30 -8.44
C GLY A 290 -26.15 -11.47 -7.16
N MET A 291 -25.14 -10.60 -7.06
CA MET A 291 -25.09 -9.59 -6.00
C MET A 291 -26.15 -8.51 -6.24
N THR A 292 -26.63 -7.90 -5.16
CA THR A 292 -27.62 -6.82 -5.14
C THR A 292 -26.94 -5.46 -5.09
N GLU A 293 -27.68 -4.39 -5.40
CA GLU A 293 -27.19 -3.00 -5.26
C GLU A 293 -26.67 -2.71 -3.85
N ARG A 294 -27.30 -3.28 -2.83
CA ARG A 294 -26.85 -3.15 -1.44
C ARG A 294 -25.50 -3.83 -1.21
N ASP A 295 -25.25 -4.98 -1.83
CA ASP A 295 -23.98 -5.70 -1.65
C ASP A 295 -22.79 -4.93 -2.22
N VAL A 296 -23.03 -4.08 -3.23
CA VAL A 296 -21.99 -3.33 -3.95
C VAL A 296 -21.99 -1.84 -3.60
N HIS A 297 -22.72 -1.44 -2.56
CA HIS A 297 -22.96 -0.03 -2.24
C HIS A 297 -21.67 0.78 -2.11
N TYR A 298 -20.64 0.21 -1.47
CA TYR A 298 -19.29 0.78 -1.39
C TYR A 298 -18.78 1.25 -2.76
N TYR A 299 -18.66 0.33 -3.72
CA TYR A 299 -18.12 0.65 -5.04
C TYR A 299 -19.06 1.55 -5.84
N ALA A 300 -20.38 1.39 -5.68
CA ALA A 300 -21.36 2.19 -6.39
C ALA A 300 -21.32 3.68 -5.97
N GLU A 301 -21.05 3.95 -4.69
CA GLU A 301 -20.88 5.32 -4.18
C GLU A 301 -19.65 5.99 -4.78
N HIS A 302 -18.50 5.31 -4.76
CA HIS A 302 -17.22 5.80 -5.29
C HIS A 302 -17.27 6.12 -6.80
N ILE A 303 -18.12 5.44 -7.60
CA ILE A 303 -18.31 5.81 -9.02
C ILE A 303 -18.74 7.27 -9.18
N THR A 304 -19.55 7.80 -8.25
CA THR A 304 -20.09 9.16 -8.37
C THR A 304 -19.26 10.16 -7.58
N VAL A 305 -18.93 9.83 -6.33
CA VAL A 305 -18.28 10.77 -5.40
C VAL A 305 -16.85 11.11 -5.87
N ASP A 306 -16.10 10.11 -6.34
CA ASP A 306 -14.69 10.30 -6.70
C ASP A 306 -14.49 11.13 -7.98
N ILE A 307 -15.51 11.24 -8.84
CA ILE A 307 -15.48 12.21 -9.95
C ILE A 307 -15.30 13.63 -9.41
N GLY A 308 -16.02 13.96 -8.34
CA GLY A 308 -15.92 15.24 -7.64
C GLY A 308 -14.59 15.38 -6.91
N HIS A 309 -14.17 14.34 -6.18
CA HIS A 309 -12.88 14.35 -5.48
C HIS A 309 -11.71 14.53 -6.45
N ALA A 310 -11.68 13.82 -7.58
CA ALA A 310 -10.64 13.93 -8.58
C ALA A 310 -10.51 15.37 -9.09
N ASP A 311 -11.63 16.02 -9.44
CA ASP A 311 -11.60 17.41 -9.89
C ASP A 311 -11.18 18.37 -8.77
N GLY A 312 -11.62 18.10 -7.53
CA GLY A 312 -11.21 18.81 -6.33
C GLY A 312 -9.70 18.73 -6.07
N TRP A 313 -9.12 17.54 -6.04
CA TRP A 313 -7.67 17.33 -5.88
C TRP A 313 -6.87 18.04 -6.97
N LEU A 314 -7.31 17.94 -8.23
CA LEU A 314 -6.63 18.60 -9.36
C LEU A 314 -6.70 20.12 -9.26
N ASN A 315 -7.89 20.70 -9.12
CA ASN A 315 -8.13 22.14 -9.26
C ASN A 315 -8.00 22.92 -7.95
N ASN A 316 -8.35 22.31 -6.82
CA ASN A 316 -8.40 22.98 -5.51
C ASN A 316 -7.25 22.58 -4.57
N VAL A 317 -6.47 21.55 -4.92
CA VAL A 317 -5.26 21.16 -4.15
C VAL A 317 -3.97 21.34 -4.96
N ILE A 318 -3.86 20.67 -6.12
CA ILE A 318 -2.63 20.66 -6.92
C ILE A 318 -2.38 22.02 -7.59
N VAL A 319 -3.37 22.63 -8.24
CA VAL A 319 -3.20 23.93 -8.91
C VAL A 319 -2.76 25.04 -7.92
N PRO A 320 -3.41 25.24 -6.75
CA PRO A 320 -2.93 26.20 -5.76
C PRO A 320 -1.52 25.89 -5.25
N THR A 321 -1.21 24.61 -5.04
CA THR A 321 0.14 24.16 -4.68
C THR A 321 1.17 24.56 -5.74
N GLY A 322 0.87 24.36 -7.03
CA GLY A 322 1.75 24.75 -8.13
C GLY A 322 1.92 26.26 -8.28
N LYS A 323 0.87 27.04 -7.97
CA LYS A 323 0.96 28.52 -7.97
C LYS A 323 1.93 29.02 -6.90
N ARG A 324 1.93 28.39 -5.71
CA ARG A 324 2.78 28.78 -4.59
C ARG A 324 4.18 28.19 -4.64
N HIS A 325 4.28 26.96 -5.13
CA HIS A 325 5.51 26.18 -5.19
C HIS A 325 5.66 25.53 -6.58
N PRO A 326 6.11 26.28 -7.60
CA PRO A 326 6.21 25.75 -8.97
C PRO A 326 7.06 24.47 -9.09
N ALA A 327 8.13 24.36 -8.28
CA ALA A 327 8.98 23.17 -8.25
C ALA A 327 8.26 21.89 -7.77
N ALA A 328 7.10 22.01 -7.12
CA ALA A 328 6.30 20.86 -6.67
C ALA A 328 5.68 20.08 -7.83
N MET A 329 5.50 20.69 -9.01
CA MET A 329 4.76 20.07 -10.12
C MET A 329 5.46 18.82 -10.67
N GLU A 330 6.80 18.82 -10.70
CA GLU A 330 7.57 17.62 -11.06
C GLU A 330 7.36 16.47 -10.07
N GLU A 331 7.25 16.80 -8.78
CA GLU A 331 7.04 15.83 -7.71
C GLU A 331 5.61 15.27 -7.75
N VAL A 332 4.61 16.13 -7.99
CA VAL A 332 3.21 15.73 -8.19
C VAL A 332 3.09 14.80 -9.40
N TYR A 333 3.66 15.18 -10.54
CA TYR A 333 3.60 14.36 -11.75
C TYR A 333 4.32 13.03 -11.57
N PHE A 334 5.47 13.02 -10.89
CA PHE A 334 6.15 11.78 -10.55
C PHE A 334 5.33 10.88 -9.61
N GLY A 335 4.68 11.44 -8.59
CA GLY A 335 3.78 10.69 -7.72
C GLY A 335 2.58 10.11 -8.46
N ALA A 336 2.00 10.86 -9.40
CA ALA A 336 0.93 10.39 -10.28
C ALA A 336 1.39 9.21 -11.15
N ALA A 337 2.53 9.34 -11.83
CA ALA A 337 3.10 8.26 -12.63
C ALA A 337 3.42 7.01 -11.78
N LEU A 338 3.96 7.21 -10.57
CA LEU A 338 4.22 6.13 -9.62
C LEU A 338 2.94 5.38 -9.23
N ARG A 339 1.85 6.09 -8.93
CA ARG A 339 0.56 5.47 -8.59
C ARG A 339 0.02 4.65 -9.74
N LEU A 340 0.05 5.20 -10.97
CA LEU A 340 -0.44 4.50 -12.16
C LEU A 340 0.38 3.25 -12.48
N GLN A 341 1.72 3.32 -12.38
CA GLN A 341 2.58 2.16 -12.61
C GLN A 341 2.38 1.07 -11.56
N THR A 342 2.32 1.43 -10.28
CA THR A 342 2.06 0.46 -9.20
C THR A 342 0.67 -0.18 -9.32
N CYS A 343 -0.34 0.57 -9.78
CA CYS A 343 -1.64 0.01 -10.18
C CYS A 343 -1.50 -1.02 -11.29
N ASN A 344 -0.81 -0.67 -12.37
CA ASN A 344 -0.66 -1.58 -13.50
C ASN A 344 0.01 -2.90 -13.08
N ASP A 345 1.13 -2.81 -12.38
CA ASP A 345 1.86 -3.99 -11.89
C ASP A 345 0.98 -4.86 -11.00
N TYR A 346 0.20 -4.22 -10.11
CA TYR A 346 -0.75 -4.92 -9.24
C TYR A 346 -1.88 -5.59 -10.04
N TYR A 347 -2.46 -4.90 -11.02
CA TYR A 347 -3.53 -5.45 -11.84
C TYR A 347 -3.07 -6.60 -12.73
N ASP A 348 -1.85 -6.53 -13.30
CA ASP A 348 -1.24 -7.61 -14.05
C ASP A 348 -1.16 -8.87 -13.16
N ARG A 349 -0.57 -8.72 -11.96
CA ARG A 349 -0.41 -9.83 -11.01
C ARG A 349 -1.74 -10.39 -10.50
N LEU A 350 -2.70 -9.51 -10.23
CA LEU A 350 -4.02 -9.90 -9.76
C LEU A 350 -4.78 -10.66 -10.84
N LEU A 351 -4.75 -10.20 -12.09
CA LEU A 351 -5.41 -10.90 -13.20
C LEU A 351 -4.84 -12.30 -13.43
N GLU A 352 -3.51 -12.45 -13.39
CA GLU A 352 -2.86 -13.77 -13.41
C GLU A 352 -3.36 -14.68 -12.30
N THR A 353 -3.41 -14.15 -11.08
CA THR A 353 -3.84 -14.90 -9.89
C THR A 353 -5.29 -15.33 -10.01
N LEU A 354 -6.19 -14.42 -10.42
CA LEU A 354 -7.60 -14.72 -10.62
C LEU A 354 -7.79 -15.80 -11.68
N ARG A 355 -7.10 -15.73 -12.83
CA ARG A 355 -7.17 -16.75 -13.88
C ARG A 355 -6.64 -18.11 -13.43
N ALA A 356 -5.68 -18.15 -12.50
CA ALA A 356 -5.18 -19.40 -11.94
C ALA A 356 -6.19 -20.07 -10.99
N LEU A 357 -7.08 -19.31 -10.33
CA LEU A 357 -8.14 -19.86 -9.46
C LEU A 357 -9.21 -20.65 -10.24
N GLU A 358 -9.28 -20.46 -11.55
CA GLU A 358 -10.21 -21.15 -12.46
C GLU A 358 -9.88 -22.64 -12.67
N ILE A 359 -8.74 -23.12 -12.17
CA ILE A 359 -8.32 -24.53 -12.28
C ILE A 359 -8.55 -25.32 -10.97
N PRO A 360 -9.79 -25.67 -10.61
CA PRO A 360 -10.05 -26.85 -9.81
C PRO A 360 -10.62 -27.97 -10.70
N GLY A 361 -9.77 -28.91 -11.14
CA GLY A 361 -10.24 -30.19 -11.71
C GLY A 361 -9.65 -30.68 -13.04
N MET A 362 -8.32 -30.83 -13.16
CA MET A 362 -7.73 -31.89 -14.01
C MET A 362 -7.10 -32.99 -13.15
N ALA A 363 -7.92 -33.62 -12.31
CA ALA A 363 -7.73 -35.01 -11.92
C ALA A 363 -8.99 -35.73 -12.40
N ARG A 364 -8.88 -36.42 -13.54
CA ARG A 364 -9.84 -37.42 -13.99
C ARG A 364 -9.51 -38.75 -13.33
#